data_AF-A0A938M8E2-F1
#
_entry.id   AF-A0A938M8E2-F1
#
_cell.length_a   1.000
_cell.length_b   1.000
_cell.length_c   1.000
_cell.angle_alpha   90.00
_cell.angle_beta   90.00
_cell.angle_gamma   90.00
#
_symmetry.space_group_name_H-M   'P 1'
#
loop_
_entity.id
_entity.type
_entity.pdbx_description
1 polymer ?
#
loop_
_entity_poly.entity_id
_entity_poly.type
_entity_poly.pdbx_seq_one_letter_code
_entity_poly.pdbx_strand_id
1 'polypeptide(L)' 'MADLKALAESVINGKRDQATKLTEQAINEGVPVKKILNEGLIAGMGVVGDRFKKNE' A
#
# COMPACT_ATOMS: atom_id res chain seq x y z
N MET A 1 -4.59 14.10 -3.77
CA MET A 1 -3.70 13.30 -4.63
C MET A 1 -3.34 12.11 -3.78
N ALA A 2 -4.00 10.98 -4.03
CA ALA A 2 -3.97 9.85 -3.10
C ALA A 2 -2.55 9.48 -2.70
N ASP A 3 -2.34 9.33 -1.40
CA ASP A 3 -1.02 9.07 -0.83
C ASP A 3 -0.69 7.57 -0.91
N LEU A 4 -0.30 7.12 -2.10
CA LEU A 4 0.04 5.72 -2.38
C LEU A 4 1.28 5.26 -1.59
N LYS A 5 2.15 6.20 -1.20
CA LYS A 5 3.27 5.93 -0.30
C LYS A 5 2.77 5.58 1.10
N ALA A 6 1.87 6.40 1.66
CA ALA A 6 1.26 6.10 2.96
C ALA A 6 0.50 4.75 2.93
N LEU A 7 -0.11 4.39 1.80
CA LEU A 7 -0.74 3.08 1.62
C LEU A 7 0.30 1.95 1.67
N ALA A 8 1.39 2.05 0.90
CA ALA A 8 2.47 1.07 0.93
C ALA A 8 3.09 0.94 2.33
N GLU A 9 3.32 2.04 3.05
CA GLU A 9 3.82 2.01 4.43
C GLU A 9 2.83 1.35 5.40
N SER A 10 1.53 1.58 5.23
CA SER A 10 0.51 0.92 6.05
C SER A 10 0.55 -0.60 5.86
N VAL A 11 0.75 -1.04 4.62
CA VAL A 11 0.93 -2.46 4.28
C VAL A 11 2.19 -3.03 4.91
N ILE A 12 3.33 -2.33 4.79
CA ILE A 12 4.62 -2.75 5.36
C ILE A 12 4.55 -2.88 6.89
N ASN A 13 3.84 -1.97 7.55
CA ASN A 13 3.69 -1.95 9.01
C ASN A 13 2.52 -2.82 9.51
N GLY A 14 1.84 -3.57 8.65
CA GLY A 14 0.71 -4.43 9.04
C GLY A 14 -0.54 -3.67 9.51
N LYS A 15 -0.66 -2.38 9.19
CA LYS A 15 -1.78 -1.52 9.59
C LYS A 15 -2.97 -1.70 8.64
N ARG A 16 -3.71 -2.79 8.83
CA ARG A 16 -4.86 -3.16 7.99
C ARG A 16 -5.90 -2.05 7.88
N ASP A 17 -6.37 -1.49 9.00
CA ASP A 17 -7.43 -0.47 8.98
C ASP A 17 -7.03 0.79 8.22
N GLN A 18 -5.77 1.22 8.40
CA GLN A 18 -5.21 2.38 7.69
C GLN A 18 -5.08 2.10 6.20
N ALA A 19 -4.62 0.91 5.81
CA ALA A 19 -4.51 0.51 4.41
C ALA A 19 -5.88 0.47 3.71
N THR A 20 -6.91 -0.06 4.38
CA THR A 20 -8.29 -0.07 3.84
C THR A 20 -8.79 1.35 3.60
N LYS A 21 -8.66 2.23 4.60
CA LYS A 21 -9.11 3.63 4.50
C LYS A 21 -8.42 4.38 3.37
N LEU A 22 -7.10 4.23 3.24
CA LEU A 22 -6.32 4.88 2.17
C LEU A 22 -6.69 4.33 0.78
N THR A 23 -6.98 3.03 0.69
CA THR A 23 -7.44 2.40 -0.56
C THR A 23 -8.79 2.97 -0.99
N GLU A 24 -9.76 3.08 -0.08
CA GLU A 24 -11.07 3.66 -0.35
C GLU A 24 -10.98 5.14 -0.72
N GLN A 25 -10.13 5.92 -0.02
CA GLN A 25 -9.87 7.32 -0.39
C GLN A 25 -9.29 7.44 -1.80
N ALA A 26 -8.33 6.59 -2.17
CA ALA A 26 -7.75 6.59 -3.50
C ALA A 26 -8.78 6.25 -4.60
N ILE A 27 -9.67 5.29 -4.33
CA ILE A 27 -10.79 4.95 -5.24
C ILE A 27 -11.73 6.16 -5.39
N ASN A 28 -12.10 6.80 -4.29
CA ASN A 28 -12.99 7.97 -4.28
C ASN A 28 -12.37 9.20 -4.97
N GLU A 29 -11.05 9.35 -4.90
CA GLU A 29 -10.30 10.37 -5.65
C GLU A 29 -10.19 10.08 -7.16
N GLY A 30 -10.74 8.96 -7.62
CA GLY A 30 -10.70 8.56 -9.04
C GLY A 30 -9.35 8.03 -9.48
N VAL A 31 -8.49 7.61 -8.55
CA VAL A 31 -7.20 7.00 -8.90
C VAL A 31 -7.46 5.64 -9.54
N PRO A 32 -6.82 5.33 -10.68
CA PRO A 32 -6.98 4.04 -11.32
C PRO A 32 -6.65 2.88 -10.36
N VAL A 33 -7.54 1.90 -10.26
CA VAL A 33 -7.37 0.73 -9.36
C VAL A 33 -6.04 0.02 -9.61
N LYS A 34 -5.63 -0.08 -10.88
CA LYS A 34 -4.33 -0.66 -11.28
C LYS A 34 -3.14 0.08 -10.66
N LYS A 35 -3.24 1.40 -10.51
CA LYS A 35 -2.22 2.25 -9.89
C LYS A 35 -2.20 2.05 -8.36
N ILE A 36 -3.37 1.96 -7.72
CA ILE A 36 -3.48 1.66 -6.29
C ILE A 36 -2.85 0.29 -5.95
N LEU A 37 -3.13 -0.71 -6.78
CA LEU A 37 -2.56 -2.05 -6.66
C LEU A 37 -1.03 -2.03 -6.84
N ASN A 38 -0.53 -1.54 -7.97
CA ASN A 38 0.89 -1.63 -8.30
C ASN A 38 1.76 -0.74 -7.41
N GLU A 39 1.36 0.52 -7.20
CA GLU A 39 2.18 1.52 -6.51
C GLU A 39 1.93 1.57 -5.00
N GLY A 40 0.82 1.01 -4.52
CA GLY A 40 0.49 0.93 -3.09
C GLY A 40 0.67 -0.48 -2.53
N LEU A 41 -0.28 -1.36 -2.82
CA LEU A 41 -0.38 -2.69 -2.18
C LEU A 41 0.77 -3.63 -2.56
N ILE A 42 1.06 -3.77 -3.86
CA ILE A 42 2.11 -4.65 -4.38
C ILE A 42 3.49 -4.10 -4.02
N ALA A 43 3.70 -2.78 -4.16
CA ALA A 43 4.93 -2.12 -3.76
C ALA A 43 5.23 -2.35 -2.26
N GLY A 44 4.23 -2.23 -1.39
CA GLY A 44 4.35 -2.53 0.04
C GLY A 44 4.76 -3.97 0.30
N MET A 45 4.11 -4.94 -0.36
CA MET A 45 4.46 -6.36 -0.20
C MET A 45 5.83 -6.74 -0.77
N GLY A 46 6.31 -6.05 -1.80
CA GLY A 46 7.69 -6.21 -2.27
C GLY A 46 8.70 -5.93 -1.16
N VAL A 47 8.53 -4.82 -0.43
CA VAL A 47 9.39 -4.46 0.70
C VAL A 47 9.29 -5.48 1.83
N VAL A 48 8.08 -5.95 2.16
CA VAL A 48 7.89 -6.99 3.18
C VAL A 48 8.61 -8.28 2.77
N GLY A 49 8.50 -8.69 1.51
CA GLY A 49 9.19 -9.88 0.99
C GLY A 49 10.71 -9.76 1.06
N ASP A 50 11.26 -8.58 0.78
CA ASP A 50 12.70 -8.33 0.88
C ASP A 50 13.20 -8.31 2.34
N ARG A 51 12.43 -7.74 3.27
CA ARG A 51 12.72 -7.80 4.71
C ARG A 51 12.67 -9.24 5.23
N PHE A 52 11.62 -9.97 4.85
CA PHE A 52 11.46 -11.38 5.20
C PHE A 52 12.63 -12.24 4.73
N LYS A 53 13.12 -12.04 3.49
CA LYS A 53 14.33 -12.72 2.99
C LYS A 53 15.59 -12.41 3.81
N LYS A 54 15.66 -11.24 4.44
CA LYS A 54 16.80 -10.80 5.26
C LYS A 54 16.67 -11.19 6.74
N ASN A 55 15.57 -11.83 7.14
CA ASN A 55 15.20 -12.02 8.55
C ASN A 55 15.09 -10.69 9.33
N GLU A 56 14.58 -9.65 8.66
CA GLU A 56 14.30 -8.32 9.24
C GLU A 56 12.80 -8.01 9.32
#